data_AF-A0A965WG38-F1
#
_entry.id   AF-A0A965WG38-F1
#
_cell.length_a   1.000
_cell.length_b   1.000
_cell.length_c   1.000
_cell.angle_alpha   90.00
_cell.angle_beta   90.00
_cell.angle_gamma   90.00
#
_symmetry.space_group_name_H-M   'P 1'
#
loop_
_entity.id
_entity.type
_entity.pdbx_description
1 polymer ?
#
loop_
_entity_poly.entity_id
_entity_poly.type
_entity_poly.pdbx_seq_one_letter_code
_entity_poly.pdbx_strand_id
1 'polypeptide(L)'
;MQKQLLTCLLMLLSFVAQAQKPGEETAAKSATKSEDKNPSFKRELSLEAKTENKGEVNVKGQKVPYRVVTGTMPVWDEEGKAIAGLFYVYYERTDVTNKDERPLVISFNGGPGTASVWMHLGYTSPRKLKIDDEGYPIQPYGFEENPNSIIDV
;
A
#
# COMPACT_ATOMS: atom_id res chain seq x y z
N MET A 1 -2.67 29.23 45.73
CA MET A 1 -2.28 28.39 44.58
C MET A 1 -3.09 27.08 44.43
N GLN A 2 -4.01 26.74 45.35
CA GLN A 2 -4.81 25.49 45.25
C GLN A 2 -6.12 25.60 44.46
N LYS A 3 -6.61 26.80 44.13
CA LYS A 3 -7.89 26.98 43.40
C LYS A 3 -7.75 27.02 41.88
N GLN A 4 -6.53 27.18 41.34
CA GLN A 4 -6.26 27.14 39.89
C GLN A 4 -5.97 25.71 39.40
N LEU A 5 -5.56 24.81 40.30
CA LEU A 5 -5.25 23.41 39.95
C LEU A 5 -6.52 22.53 39.84
N LEU A 6 -7.59 22.89 40.55
CA LEU A 6 -8.85 22.15 40.53
C LEU A 6 -9.68 22.42 39.26
N THR A 7 -9.50 23.61 38.65
CA THR A 7 -10.20 24.00 37.42
C THR A 7 -9.63 23.31 36.18
N CYS A 8 -8.33 22.99 36.16
CA CYS A 8 -7.72 22.23 35.06
C CYS A 8 -8.10 20.74 35.10
N LEU A 9 -8.32 20.16 36.28
CA LEU A 9 -8.68 18.74 36.40
C LEU A 9 -10.13 18.44 36.00
N LEU A 10 -11.04 19.43 36.15
CA LEU A 10 -12.45 19.32 35.74
C LEU A 10 -12.67 19.53 34.22
N MET A 11 -11.74 20.16 33.50
CA MET A 11 -11.82 20.24 32.02
C MET A 11 -11.28 19.01 31.31
N LEU A 12 -10.45 18.19 31.96
CA LEU A 12 -9.90 16.95 31.38
C LEU A 12 -10.87 15.77 31.41
N LEU A 13 -11.87 15.77 32.29
CA LEU A 13 -12.87 14.69 32.37
C LEU A 13 -13.99 14.82 31.32
N SER A 14 -14.20 16.02 30.75
CA SER A 14 -15.28 16.27 29.77
C SER A 14 -14.92 15.84 28.35
N PHE A 15 -13.63 15.65 28.04
CA PHE A 15 -13.18 15.26 26.69
C PHE A 15 -13.12 13.75 26.46
N VAL A 16 -13.15 12.93 27.52
CA VAL A 16 -13.05 11.46 27.38
C VAL A 16 -14.44 10.80 27.21
N ALA A 17 -15.52 11.46 27.63
CA ALA A 17 -16.86 10.88 27.60
C ALA A 17 -17.57 10.96 26.23
N GLN A 18 -16.98 11.59 25.21
CA GLN A 18 -17.60 11.76 23.90
C GLN A 18 -17.04 10.84 22.79
N ALA A 19 -16.09 9.95 23.12
CA ALA A 19 -15.40 9.11 22.14
C ALA A 19 -16.02 7.72 21.89
N GLN A 20 -17.10 7.33 22.57
CA GLN A 20 -17.80 6.07 22.31
C GLN A 20 -19.32 6.22 22.41
N LYS A 21 -19.91 6.88 21.41
CA LYS A 21 -21.25 6.46 20.98
C LYS A 21 -21.05 5.35 19.95
N PRO A 22 -21.71 4.20 20.04
CA PRO A 22 -21.73 3.22 18.95
C PRO A 22 -22.25 3.97 17.72
N GLY A 23 -21.36 4.21 16.76
CA GLY A 23 -21.74 4.74 15.48
C GLY A 23 -22.75 3.78 14.88
N GLU A 24 -23.94 4.30 14.60
CA GLU A 24 -24.98 3.66 13.83
C GLU A 24 -24.31 2.98 12.62
N GLU A 25 -24.44 1.66 12.54
CA GLU A 25 -23.91 0.84 11.46
C GLU A 25 -24.57 1.36 10.17
N THR A 26 -23.86 2.27 9.49
CA THR A 26 -24.29 2.74 8.20
C THR A 26 -24.00 1.58 7.28
N ALA A 27 -25.01 0.71 7.12
CA ALA A 27 -25.03 -0.31 6.09
C ALA A 27 -24.45 0.32 4.83
N ALA A 28 -23.37 -0.26 4.30
CA ALA A 28 -22.73 0.20 3.10
C ALA A 28 -23.82 0.44 2.05
N LYS A 29 -24.10 1.71 1.74
CA LYS A 29 -24.99 2.05 0.64
C LYS A 29 -24.39 1.37 -0.58
N SER A 30 -25.07 0.33 -1.06
CA SER A 30 -24.81 -0.31 -2.34
C SER A 30 -24.58 0.81 -3.35
N ALA A 31 -23.33 0.97 -3.80
CA ALA A 31 -23.01 1.91 -4.85
C ALA A 31 -23.80 1.49 -6.08
N THR A 32 -24.86 2.21 -6.39
CA THR A 32 -25.61 2.02 -7.63
C THR A 32 -24.61 2.10 -8.78
N LYS A 33 -24.48 1.03 -9.57
CA LYS A 33 -23.70 1.02 -10.81
C LYS A 33 -24.14 2.21 -11.67
N SER A 34 -23.31 3.23 -11.76
CA SER A 34 -23.50 4.25 -12.78
C SER A 34 -23.18 3.59 -14.12
N GLU A 35 -24.18 3.41 -14.97
CA GLU A 35 -23.94 2.97 -16.34
C GLU A 35 -23.11 4.02 -17.07
N ASP A 36 -21.96 3.60 -17.58
CA ASP A 36 -21.08 4.42 -18.40
C ASP A 36 -21.78 4.70 -19.74
N LYS A 37 -22.26 5.93 -19.93
CA LYS A 37 -23.01 6.36 -21.12
C LYS A 37 -22.12 6.65 -22.32
N ASN A 38 -20.81 6.38 -22.23
CA ASN A 38 -19.90 6.64 -23.33
C ASN A 38 -19.54 5.36 -24.11
N PRO A 39 -20.21 5.06 -25.23
CA PRO A 39 -19.97 3.83 -26.01
C PRO A 39 -18.56 3.76 -26.61
N SER A 40 -17.81 4.88 -26.63
CA SER A 40 -16.42 4.93 -27.11
C SER A 40 -15.37 4.55 -26.05
N PHE A 41 -15.74 4.50 -24.76
CA PHE A 41 -14.84 4.08 -23.69
C PHE A 41 -15.27 2.71 -23.16
N LYS A 42 -15.20 1.70 -24.03
CA LYS A 42 -15.03 0.33 -23.53
C LYS A 42 -13.63 0.23 -22.92
N ARG A 43 -13.50 0.58 -21.63
CA ARG A 43 -12.30 0.26 -20.85
C ARG A 43 -12.29 -1.25 -20.61
N GLU A 44 -11.83 -2.00 -21.60
CA GLU A 44 -11.46 -3.38 -21.40
C GLU A 44 -10.15 -3.39 -20.61
N LEU A 45 -10.23 -3.78 -19.34
CA LEU A 45 -9.05 -4.04 -18.54
C LEU A 45 -8.31 -5.22 -19.18
N SER A 46 -7.04 -5.04 -19.54
CA SER A 46 -6.18 -6.19 -19.80
C SER A 46 -5.90 -6.87 -18.47
N LEU A 47 -6.73 -7.87 -18.16
CA LEU A 47 -6.76 -8.53 -16.85
C LEU A 47 -5.48 -9.32 -16.57
N GLU A 48 -4.67 -9.61 -17.60
CA GLU A 48 -3.47 -10.45 -17.51
C GLU A 48 -2.21 -9.74 -18.04
N ALA A 49 -2.25 -8.41 -18.20
CA ALA A 49 -1.05 -7.66 -18.56
C ALA A 49 0.03 -7.84 -17.49
N LYS A 50 1.22 -8.27 -17.90
CA LYS A 50 2.40 -8.34 -17.04
C LYS A 50 3.66 -7.88 -17.77
N THR A 51 4.54 -7.23 -17.02
CA THR A 51 5.89 -6.85 -17.45
C THR A 51 6.87 -7.31 -16.39
N GLU A 52 8.00 -7.87 -16.83
CA GLU A 52 9.03 -8.37 -15.94
C GLU A 52 10.35 -7.64 -16.21
N ASN A 53 11.09 -7.33 -15.14
CA ASN A 53 12.43 -6.77 -15.20
C ASN A 53 13.33 -7.44 -14.14
N LYS A 54 14.64 -7.23 -14.28
CA LYS A 54 15.64 -7.66 -13.28
C LYS A 54 16.34 -6.44 -12.70
N GLY A 55 16.79 -6.55 -11.46
CA GLY A 55 17.52 -5.49 -10.77
C GLY A 55 18.42 -6.05 -9.68
N GLU A 56 19.20 -5.15 -9.08
CA GLU A 56 20.03 -5.39 -7.91
C GLU A 56 19.95 -4.16 -7.02
N VAL A 57 20.01 -4.38 -5.70
CA VAL A 57 20.13 -3.34 -4.67
C VAL A 57 21.10 -3.78 -3.58
N ASN A 58 21.68 -2.83 -2.85
CA ASN A 58 22.42 -3.10 -1.63
C ASN A 58 21.49 -2.93 -0.42
N VAL A 59 21.27 -4.02 0.32
CA VAL A 59 20.50 -4.03 1.56
C VAL A 59 21.43 -4.40 2.69
N LYS A 60 21.58 -3.53 3.69
CA LYS A 60 22.50 -3.74 4.84
C LYS A 60 23.94 -4.16 4.41
N GLY A 61 24.43 -3.61 3.31
CA GLY A 61 25.77 -3.90 2.77
C GLY A 61 25.88 -5.20 1.96
N GLN A 62 24.79 -5.94 1.75
CA GLN A 62 24.75 -7.12 0.89
C GLN A 62 24.06 -6.80 -0.44
N LYS A 63 24.65 -7.26 -1.54
CA LYS A 63 24.02 -7.23 -2.86
C LYS A 63 22.90 -8.24 -2.92
N VAL A 64 21.71 -7.79 -3.28
CA VAL A 64 20.53 -8.64 -3.43
C VAL A 64 20.02 -8.51 -4.88
N PRO A 65 20.27 -9.52 -5.73
CA PRO A 65 19.68 -9.57 -7.07
C PRO A 65 18.21 -9.98 -6.97
N TYR A 66 17.35 -9.33 -7.74
CA TYR A 66 15.93 -9.60 -7.75
C TYR A 66 15.30 -9.52 -9.15
N ARG A 67 14.16 -10.20 -9.29
CA ARG A 67 13.20 -10.06 -10.38
C ARG A 67 12.03 -9.22 -9.88
N VAL A 68 11.54 -8.32 -10.72
CA VAL A 68 10.32 -7.54 -10.46
C VAL A 68 9.29 -7.84 -11.54
N VAL A 69 8.05 -8.05 -11.11
CA VAL A 69 6.88 -8.22 -11.98
C VAL A 69 5.88 -7.14 -11.65
N THR A 70 5.44 -6.42 -12.67
CA THR A 70 4.30 -5.50 -12.56
C THR A 70 3.18 -6.06 -13.39
N GLY A 71 1.98 -6.16 -12.84
CA GLY A 71 0.85 -6.67 -13.61
C GLY A 71 -0.51 -6.41 -12.99
N THR A 72 -1.52 -6.90 -13.69
CA THR A 72 -2.91 -6.94 -13.22
C THR A 72 -3.33 -8.38 -13.04
N MET A 73 -4.19 -8.65 -12.06
CA MET A 73 -4.82 -9.95 -11.81
C MET A 73 -6.34 -9.78 -11.75
N PRO A 74 -7.13 -10.61 -12.45
CA PRO A 74 -8.58 -10.53 -12.39
C PRO A 74 -9.12 -10.95 -11.02
N VAL A 75 -10.19 -10.29 -10.61
CA VAL A 75 -11.07 -10.72 -9.52
C VAL A 75 -12.34 -11.26 -10.17
N TRP A 76 -12.68 -12.51 -9.87
CA TRP A 76 -13.79 -13.24 -10.49
C TRP A 76 -15.02 -13.23 -9.58
N ASP A 77 -16.23 -13.26 -10.17
CA ASP A 77 -17.46 -13.64 -9.49
C ASP A 77 -17.67 -15.17 -9.47
N GLU A 78 -18.78 -15.62 -8.89
CA GLU A 78 -19.12 -17.05 -8.75
C GLU A 78 -19.35 -17.72 -10.11
N GLU A 79 -19.74 -16.94 -11.12
CA GLU A 79 -19.95 -17.40 -12.50
C GLU A 79 -18.67 -17.37 -13.36
N GLY A 80 -17.52 -16.98 -12.79
CA GLY A 80 -16.23 -16.94 -13.47
C GLY A 80 -16.05 -15.74 -14.40
N LYS A 81 -16.86 -14.70 -14.24
CA LYS A 81 -16.72 -13.42 -14.94
C LYS A 81 -15.86 -12.47 -14.13
N ALA A 82 -14.94 -11.78 -14.80
CA ALA A 82 -14.10 -10.79 -14.14
C ALA A 82 -14.94 -9.56 -13.75
N ILE A 83 -14.92 -9.22 -12.46
CA ILE A 83 -15.64 -8.08 -11.88
C ILE A 83 -14.71 -6.93 -11.46
N ALA A 84 -13.41 -7.20 -11.30
CA ALA A 84 -12.39 -6.19 -11.07
C ALA A 84 -11.00 -6.65 -11.53
N GLY A 85 -10.03 -5.73 -11.54
CA GLY A 85 -8.61 -6.04 -11.73
C GLY A 85 -7.78 -5.49 -10.57
N LEU A 86 -6.95 -6.34 -9.97
CA LEU A 86 -5.98 -5.98 -8.94
C LEU A 86 -4.63 -5.73 -9.58
N PHE A 87 -4.16 -4.48 -9.56
CA PHE A 87 -2.79 -4.15 -9.93
C PHE A 87 -1.83 -4.54 -8.80
N TYR A 88 -0.69 -5.13 -9.14
CA TYR A 88 0.34 -5.51 -8.18
C TYR A 88 1.76 -5.25 -8.72
N VAL A 89 2.68 -5.08 -7.78
CA VAL A 89 4.13 -5.14 -8.03
C VAL A 89 4.71 -6.21 -7.12
N TYR A 90 5.35 -7.20 -7.72
CA TYR A 90 5.93 -8.35 -7.04
C TYR A 90 7.44 -8.35 -7.20
N TYR A 91 8.16 -8.50 -6.09
CA TYR A 91 9.61 -8.62 -6.06
C TYR A 91 10.01 -10.00 -5.56
N GLU A 92 10.93 -10.65 -6.27
CA GLU A 92 11.48 -11.95 -5.91
C GLU A 92 13.00 -11.87 -5.90
N ARG A 93 13.61 -12.20 -4.76
CA ARG A 93 15.07 -12.40 -4.67
C ARG A 93 15.49 -13.63 -5.47
N THR A 94 16.50 -13.52 -6.33
CA THR A 94 16.81 -14.56 -7.35
C THR A 94 17.99 -15.47 -7.03
N ASP A 95 18.81 -15.14 -6.03
CA ASP A 95 20.00 -15.90 -5.60
C ASP A 95 19.70 -16.90 -4.47
N VAL A 96 18.43 -17.17 -4.18
CA VAL A 96 18.02 -18.10 -3.12
C VAL A 96 17.77 -19.50 -3.70
N THR A 97 18.44 -20.51 -3.13
CA THR A 97 18.31 -21.91 -3.57
C THR A 97 17.06 -22.59 -3.01
N ASN A 98 16.77 -22.41 -1.72
CA ASN A 98 15.57 -22.97 -1.06
C ASN A 98 14.49 -21.88 -0.96
N LYS A 99 13.48 -21.95 -1.82
CA LYS A 99 12.38 -20.96 -1.83
C LYS A 99 11.24 -21.32 -0.87
N ASP A 100 11.15 -22.59 -0.44
CA ASP A 100 10.03 -23.09 0.35
C ASP A 100 10.02 -22.53 1.78
N GLU A 101 11.19 -22.12 2.28
CA GLU A 101 11.36 -21.52 3.60
C GLU A 101 11.25 -19.99 3.59
N ARG A 102 11.26 -19.37 2.39
CA ARG A 102 11.26 -17.92 2.27
C ARG A 102 9.82 -17.39 2.38
N PRO A 103 9.52 -16.46 3.30
CA PRO A 103 8.15 -15.99 3.51
C PRO A 103 7.62 -15.17 2.32
N LEU A 104 6.34 -15.33 2.03
CA LEU A 104 5.60 -14.39 1.19
C LEU A 104 5.12 -13.22 2.05
N VAL A 105 5.57 -12.01 1.73
CA VAL A 105 5.11 -10.78 2.38
C VAL A 105 4.15 -10.04 1.45
N ILE A 106 2.94 -9.76 1.94
CA ILE A 106 1.95 -8.92 1.27
C ILE A 106 1.94 -7.57 1.95
N SER A 107 2.24 -6.51 1.19
CA SER A 107 2.38 -5.15 1.69
C SER A 107 1.30 -4.25 1.09
N PHE A 108 0.38 -3.76 1.92
CA PHE A 108 -0.77 -2.97 1.49
C PHE A 108 -0.94 -1.71 2.33
N ASN A 109 -1.43 -0.63 1.72
CA ASN A 109 -1.81 0.57 2.46
C ASN A 109 -3.20 0.42 3.08
N GLY A 110 -3.41 1.15 4.18
CA GLY A 110 -4.68 1.22 4.89
C GLY A 110 -5.59 2.37 4.42
N GLY A 111 -6.36 2.92 5.37
CA GLY A 111 -7.34 3.98 5.12
C GLY A 111 -8.73 3.42 4.86
N PRO A 112 -9.45 3.96 3.88
CA PRO A 112 -9.87 3.12 2.76
C PRO A 112 -9.59 3.83 1.42
N GLY A 113 -9.37 3.08 0.35
CA GLY A 113 -9.20 3.63 -1.00
C GLY A 113 -7.82 4.24 -1.29
N THR A 114 -6.87 4.17 -0.37
CA THR A 114 -5.48 4.59 -0.62
C THR A 114 -4.73 3.50 -1.38
N ALA A 115 -4.14 3.84 -2.52
CA ALA A 115 -3.30 2.91 -3.27
C ALA A 115 -2.07 2.49 -2.44
N SER A 116 -1.59 1.24 -2.60
CA SER A 116 -0.38 0.70 -1.94
C SER A 116 0.95 1.36 -2.38
N VAL A 117 0.89 2.54 -3.01
CA VAL A 117 2.06 3.28 -3.51
C VAL A 117 3.04 3.65 -2.40
N TRP A 118 2.57 3.99 -1.19
CA TRP A 118 3.47 4.28 -0.07
C TRP A 118 4.20 3.04 0.42
N MET A 119 3.54 1.88 0.46
CA MET A 119 4.24 0.64 0.73
C MET A 119 5.27 0.30 -0.34
N HIS A 120 4.95 0.61 -1.61
CA HIS A 120 5.85 0.40 -2.74
C HIS A 120 7.05 1.37 -2.72
N LEU A 121 6.84 2.68 -2.68
CA LEU A 121 7.87 3.68 -2.89
C LEU A 121 8.37 4.38 -1.62
N GLY A 122 7.75 4.13 -0.47
CA GLY A 122 8.12 4.72 0.81
C GLY A 122 8.74 3.73 1.80
N TYR A 123 8.25 2.49 1.84
CA TYR A 123 8.58 1.57 2.93
C TYR A 123 9.29 0.29 2.50
N THR A 124 8.60 -0.63 1.79
CA THR A 124 9.02 -2.04 1.75
C THR A 124 9.89 -2.44 0.56
N SER A 125 9.75 -1.76 -0.59
CA SER A 125 10.40 -2.22 -1.83
C SER A 125 11.91 -1.99 -1.86
N PRO A 126 12.63 -2.60 -2.82
CA PRO A 126 14.08 -2.45 -3.00
C PRO A 126 14.56 -1.00 -3.18
N ARG A 127 13.69 -0.11 -3.67
CA ARG A 127 13.98 1.30 -3.90
C ARG A 127 12.88 2.15 -3.29
N LYS A 128 13.24 3.35 -2.84
CA LYS A 128 12.32 4.33 -2.26
C LYS A 128 12.52 5.71 -2.89
N LEU A 129 11.54 6.60 -2.75
CA LEU A 129 11.65 7.99 -3.18
C LEU A 129 12.72 8.72 -2.36
N LYS A 130 13.40 9.67 -3.02
CA LYS A 130 14.23 10.65 -2.34
C LYS A 130 13.31 11.72 -1.74
N ILE A 131 13.16 11.68 -0.43
CA ILE A 131 12.33 12.60 0.36
C ILE A 131 13.08 13.07 1.61
N ASP A 132 12.71 14.23 2.14
CA ASP A 132 13.17 14.70 3.45
C ASP A 132 12.41 14.01 4.59
N ASP A 133 12.72 14.39 5.83
CA ASP A 133 12.17 13.78 7.04
C ASP A 133 10.66 14.04 7.19
N GLU A 134 10.16 15.10 6.55
CA GLU A 134 8.75 15.47 6.48
C GLU A 134 8.01 14.83 5.28
N GLY A 135 8.74 14.18 4.37
CA GLY A 135 8.19 13.45 3.23
C GLY A 135 8.07 14.26 1.93
N TYR A 136 8.67 15.44 1.85
CA TYR A 136 8.71 16.24 0.62
C TYR A 136 9.83 15.75 -0.32
N PRO A 137 9.60 15.77 -1.65
CA PRO A 137 10.60 15.33 -2.62
C PRO A 137 11.81 16.27 -2.63
N ILE A 138 13.01 15.70 -2.64
CA ILE A 138 14.28 16.44 -2.68
C ILE A 138 14.94 16.37 -4.06
N GLN A 139 15.68 17.42 -4.44
CA GLN A 139 16.41 17.47 -5.71
C GLN A 139 17.78 16.77 -5.61
N PRO A 140 18.24 16.09 -6.68
CA PRO A 140 17.48 15.78 -7.90
C PRO A 140 16.40 14.72 -7.60
N TYR A 141 15.19 14.97 -8.10
CA TYR A 141 14.05 14.08 -7.89
C TYR A 141 14.32 12.69 -8.44
N GLY A 142 13.78 11.68 -7.76
CA GLY A 142 13.88 10.29 -8.20
C GLY A 142 13.83 9.33 -7.04
N PHE A 143 14.51 8.21 -7.21
CA PHE A 143 14.59 7.13 -6.24
C PHE A 143 16.03 6.85 -5.84
N GLU A 144 16.18 6.20 -4.70
CA GLU A 144 17.41 5.66 -4.18
C GLU A 144 17.21 4.21 -3.73
N GLU A 145 18.31 3.50 -3.47
CA GLU A 145 18.22 2.17 -2.87
C GLU A 145 17.62 2.27 -1.47
N ASN A 146 16.81 1.28 -1.09
CA ASN A 146 16.25 1.20 0.24
C ASN A 146 17.14 0.27 1.10
N PRO A 147 18.02 0.81 1.96
CA PRO A 147 18.91 -0.01 2.78
C PRO A 147 18.15 -0.88 3.81
N ASN A 148 16.86 -0.57 4.03
CA ASN A 148 15.95 -1.28 4.92
C ASN A 148 14.89 -2.09 4.16
N SER A 149 15.09 -2.34 2.85
CA SER A 149 14.15 -3.16 2.08
C SER A 149 14.01 -4.54 2.69
N ILE A 150 12.78 -5.05 2.74
CA ILE A 150 12.47 -6.39 3.25
C ILE A 150 12.83 -7.51 2.27
N ILE A 151 13.38 -7.18 1.10
CA ILE A 151 13.78 -8.19 0.10
C ILE A 151 14.99 -9.02 0.54
N ASP A 152 15.68 -8.63 1.62
CA ASP A 152 16.75 -9.42 2.23
C ASP A 152 16.21 -10.62 3.03
N VAL A 153 15.02 -10.50 3.63
CA VAL A 153 14.32 -11.53 4.44
C VAL A 153 13.92 -12.73 3.60
#